data_AF-A0A7Y0C4F7-F1
#
_entry.id   AF-A0A7Y0C4F7-F1
#
_cell.length_a   1.000
_cell.length_b   1.000
_cell.length_c   1.000
_cell.angle_alpha   90.00
_cell.angle_beta   90.00
_cell.angle_gamma   90.00
#
_symmetry.space_group_name_H-M   'P 1'
#
loop_
_entity.id
_entity.type
_entity.pdbx_description
1 polymer ?
#
loop_
_entity_poly.entity_id
_entity_poly.type
_entity_poly.pdbx_seq_one_letter_code
_entity_poly.pdbx_strand_id
1 'polypeptide(L)' 'MTRFLMLISALATLASMSACGEKPQTLGNMKNDVEPFYGAQNNFVAPGWKPGDKASWEQALKVRAQNNQNEYSKTK' A
#
# COMPACT_ATOMS: atom_id res chain seq x y z
N MET A 1 51.28 -25.41 -12.95
CA MET A 1 50.75 -24.12 -13.43
C MET A 1 49.36 -24.24 -14.06
N THR A 2 49.16 -25.06 -15.10
CA THR A 2 47.87 -25.25 -15.78
C THR A 2 46.73 -25.76 -14.88
N ARG A 3 47.01 -26.72 -13.99
CA ARG A 3 46.03 -27.22 -13.00
C ARG A 3 45.57 -26.15 -12.00
N PHE A 4 46.48 -25.26 -11.62
CA PHE A 4 46.21 -24.18 -10.69
C PHE A 4 45.36 -23.08 -11.36
N LEU A 5 45.65 -22.77 -12.62
CA LEU A 5 44.84 -21.87 -13.44
C LEU A 5 43.41 -22.38 -13.65
N MET A 6 43.24 -23.69 -13.92
CA MET A 6 41.91 -24.30 -14.05
C MET A 6 41.09 -24.21 -12.75
N LEU A 7 41.73 -24.46 -11.60
CA LEU A 7 41.07 -24.34 -10.29
C LEU A 7 40.60 -22.90 -10.01
N ILE A 8 41.42 -21.90 -10.32
CA ILE A 8 41.04 -20.49 -10.15
C ILE A 8 39.86 -20.13 -11.04
N SER A 9 39.85 -20.57 -12.29
CA SER A 9 38.73 -20.32 -13.21
C SER A 9 37.42 -20.96 -12.76
N ALA A 10 37.49 -22.17 -12.19
CA ALA A 10 36.31 -22.88 -11.67
C ALA A 10 35.74 -22.21 -10.41
N LEU A 11 36.61 -21.66 -9.55
CA LEU A 11 36.17 -20.96 -8.35
C LEU A 11 35.51 -19.61 -8.70
N ALA A 12 36.04 -18.90 -9.71
CA ALA A 12 35.48 -17.64 -10.17
C ALA A 12 34.07 -17.79 -10.77
N THR A 13 33.81 -18.87 -11.54
CA THR A 13 32.48 -19.13 -12.10
C THR A 13 31.45 -19.47 -11.03
N LEU A 14 31.83 -20.27 -10.02
CA LEU A 14 30.94 -20.57 -8.88
C LEU A 14 30.58 -19.30 -8.08
N ALA A 15 31.55 -18.40 -7.87
CA ALA A 15 31.30 -17.14 -7.16
C ALA A 15 30.36 -16.20 -7.93
N SER A 16 30.41 -16.21 -9.27
CA SER A 16 29.52 -15.36 -10.08
C SER A 16 28.03 -15.75 -10.00
N MET A 17 27.74 -17.00 -9.61
CA MET A 17 26.35 -17.48 -9.48
C MET A 17 25.68 -17.02 -8.17
N SER A 18 26.43 -16.48 -7.20
CA SER A 18 25.84 -15.95 -5.96
C SER A 18 25.07 -14.65 -6.17
N ALA A 19 25.12 -14.05 -7.36
CA ALA A 19 24.39 -12.83 -7.72
C ALA A 19 22.86 -13.03 -7.77
N CYS A 20 22.36 -14.27 -7.87
CA CYS A 20 20.92 -14.58 -7.84
C CYS A 20 20.43 -15.05 -6.46
N GLY A 21 21.27 -14.95 -5.42
CA GLY A 21 20.96 -15.36 -4.06
C GLY A 21 20.36 -14.26 -3.18
N GLU A 22 19.83 -13.17 -3.77
CA GLU A 22 19.21 -12.12 -2.98
C GLU A 22 18.01 -12.66 -2.20
N LYS A 23 17.78 -12.10 -1.00
CA LYS A 23 16.59 -12.43 -0.23
C LYS A 23 15.36 -12.16 -1.11
N PRO A 24 14.38 -13.08 -1.20
CA PRO A 24 13.16 -12.82 -1.93
C PRO A 24 12.60 -11.44 -1.55
N GLN A 25 12.42 -10.55 -2.54
CA GLN A 25 11.63 -9.33 -2.37
C GLN A 25 10.15 -9.71 -2.26
N THR A 26 9.80 -10.42 -1.20
CA THR A 26 8.41 -10.55 -0.79
C THR A 26 8.00 -9.21 -0.21
N LEU A 27 6.86 -8.68 -0.64
CA LEU A 27 6.18 -7.66 0.12
C LEU A 27 5.90 -8.29 1.49
N GLY A 28 6.64 -7.86 2.53
CA GLY A 28 6.68 -8.52 3.84
C GLY A 28 5.34 -8.41 4.57
N ASN A 29 5.31 -7.78 5.75
CA ASN A 29 4.04 -7.43 6.37
C ASN A 29 3.35 -6.37 5.53
N MET A 30 2.44 -6.78 4.63
CA MET A 30 1.49 -5.85 4.02
C MET A 30 0.69 -5.21 5.16
N LYS A 31 0.77 -3.89 5.27
CA LYS A 31 -0.11 -3.16 6.17
C LYS A 31 -1.51 -3.32 5.58
N ASN A 32 -2.37 -4.09 6.25
CA ASN A 32 -3.77 -4.18 5.85
C ASN A 32 -4.36 -2.77 5.92
N ASP A 33 -5.05 -2.37 4.85
CA ASP A 33 -5.81 -1.13 4.89
C ASP A 33 -6.91 -1.26 5.95
N VAL A 34 -7.08 -0.19 6.73
CA VAL A 34 -8.18 -0.08 7.69
C VAL A 34 -9.43 0.37 6.94
N GLU A 35 -10.60 0.00 7.47
CA GLU A 35 -11.86 0.42 6.89
C GLU A 35 -11.94 1.96 6.84
N PRO A 36 -12.49 2.56 5.77
CA PRO A 36 -12.39 4.00 5.54
C PRO A 36 -13.12 4.84 6.60
N PHE A 37 -14.12 4.27 7.29
CA PHE A 37 -14.84 4.95 8.37
C PHE A 37 -14.06 4.97 9.70
N TYR A 38 -12.97 4.20 9.85
CA TYR A 38 -12.12 4.32 11.04
C TYR A 38 -11.51 5.71 11.15
N GLY A 39 -11.35 6.41 10.02
CA GLY A 39 -10.91 7.81 9.97
C GLY A 39 -9.48 8.03 10.47
N ALA A 40 -8.93 9.19 10.16
CA ALA A 40 -7.65 9.59 10.74
C ALA A 40 -7.87 10.08 12.19
N GLN A 41 -7.00 9.71 13.14
CA GLN A 41 -7.04 10.26 14.50
C GLN A 41 -6.22 11.55 14.56
N ASN A 42 -6.57 12.54 13.73
CA ASN A 42 -5.87 13.81 13.63
C ASN A 42 -6.84 14.99 13.50
N ASN A 43 -6.30 16.22 13.48
CA ASN A 43 -7.12 17.44 13.42
C ASN A 43 -7.75 17.71 12.04
N PHE A 44 -7.54 16.84 11.04
CA PHE A 44 -8.05 17.01 9.69
C PHE A 44 -9.31 16.17 9.43
N VAL A 45 -9.89 15.59 10.47
CA VAL A 45 -11.20 14.91 10.40
C VAL A 45 -12.28 15.95 10.09
N ALA A 46 -13.20 15.59 9.20
CA ALA A 46 -14.30 16.46 8.82
C ALA A 46 -15.13 16.86 10.07
N PRO A 47 -15.43 18.16 10.26
CA PRO A 47 -16.16 18.63 11.42
C PRO A 47 -17.57 18.00 11.47
N GLY A 48 -17.98 17.57 12.67
CA GLY A 48 -19.29 16.93 12.89
C GLY A 48 -19.31 15.41 12.69
N TRP A 49 -18.24 14.83 12.14
CA TRP A 49 -18.06 13.38 12.02
C TRP A 49 -17.03 12.86 13.05
N LYS A 50 -17.26 11.66 13.58
CA LYS A 50 -16.36 11.00 14.56
C LYS A 50 -15.70 9.76 13.94
N PRO A 51 -14.37 9.59 14.08
CA PRO A 51 -13.67 8.37 13.67
C PRO A 51 -14.31 7.11 14.26
N GLY A 52 -14.54 6.09 13.44
CA GLY A 52 -15.19 4.83 13.84
C GLY A 52 -16.72 4.82 13.70
N ASP A 53 -17.37 5.98 13.50
CA ASP A 53 -18.80 6.03 13.25
C ASP A 53 -19.12 5.80 11.76
N LYS A 54 -19.41 4.55 11.41
CA LYS A 54 -19.76 4.12 10.06
C LYS A 54 -21.03 4.80 9.53
N ALA A 55 -22.09 4.87 10.34
CA ALA A 55 -23.37 5.40 9.88
C ALA A 55 -23.27 6.90 9.57
N SER A 56 -22.59 7.66 10.44
CA SER A 56 -22.32 9.08 10.22
C SER A 56 -21.42 9.30 9.00
N TRP A 57 -20.41 8.44 8.80
CA TRP A 57 -19.52 8.50 7.63
C TRP A 57 -20.28 8.29 6.31
N GLU A 58 -21.10 7.24 6.22
CA GLU A 58 -21.91 6.93 5.03
C GLU A 58 -22.90 8.05 4.72
N GLN A 59 -23.55 8.61 5.75
CA GLN A 59 -24.48 9.72 5.59
C GLN A 59 -23.78 10.98 5.10
N ALA A 60 -22.58 11.30 5.62
CA ALA A 60 -21.80 12.44 5.15
C ALA A 60 -21.40 12.31 3.68
N LEU A 61 -21.03 11.10 3.24
CA LEU A 61 -20.74 10.83 1.82
C LEU A 61 -21.98 10.99 0.94
N LYS A 62 -23.13 10.47 1.39
CA LYS A 62 -24.39 10.61 0.65
C LYS A 62 -24.77 12.08 0.46
N VAL A 63 -24.72 12.87 1.54
CA VAL A 63 -25.02 14.32 1.48
C VAL A 63 -24.03 15.05 0.56
N ARG A 64 -22.73 14.73 0.63
CA ARG A 64 -21.72 15.31 -0.26
C ARG A 64 -22.03 15.02 -1.73
N ALA A 65 -22.28 13.75 -2.04
CA ALA A 65 -22.59 13.32 -3.39
C ALA A 65 -23.85 14.01 -3.93
N GLN A 66 -24.91 14.09 -3.14
CA GLN A 66 -26.18 14.64 -3.57
C GLN A 66 -26.18 16.17 -3.71
N ASN A 67 -25.55 16.89 -2.78
CA ASN A 67 -25.71 18.34 -2.67
C ASN A 67 -24.54 19.14 -3.25
N ASN A 68 -23.37 18.52 -3.43
CA ASN A 68 -22.15 19.25 -3.83
C ASN A 68 -21.49 18.70 -5.09
N GLN A 69 -21.66 17.40 -5.38
CA GLN A 69 -20.97 16.74 -6.50
C GLN A 69 -21.93 16.13 -7.53
N ASN A 70 -23.21 16.47 -7.46
CA ASN A 70 -24.19 16.03 -8.44
C ASN A 70 -24.78 17.24 -9.16
N GLU A 71 -24.41 17.41 -10.42
CA GLU A 71 -24.90 18.45 -11.31
C GLU A 71 -26.39 18.24 -11.66
N TYR A 72 -26.89 17.01 -11.52
CA TYR A 72 -28.30 16.67 -11.64
C TYR A 72 -29.01 16.81 -10.29
N SER A 73 -29.14 18.04 -9.85
CA SER A 73 -30.02 18.39 -8.73
C SER A 73 -31.47 18.21 -9.21
N LYS A 74 -32.21 17.25 -8.65
CA LYS A 74 -33.66 17.17 -8.88
C LYS A 74 -34.33 18.34 -8.15
N THR A 75 -34.33 19.51 -8.77
CA THR A 75 -35.17 20.64 -8.35
C THR A 75 -36.61 20.27 -8.63
N LYS A 76 -37.46 20.37 -7.61
CA LYS A 76 -38.89 20.15 -7.74
C LYS A 76 -39.56 21.32 -8.44
#